data_AF-A0A962R8N5-F1
#
_entry.id   AF-A0A962R8N5-F1
#
_cell.length_a   1.000
_cell.length_b   1.000
_cell.length_c   1.000
_cell.angle_alpha   90.00
_cell.angle_beta   90.00
_cell.angle_gamma   90.00
#
_symmetry.space_group_name_H-M   'P 1'
#
loop_
_entity.id
_entity.type
_entity.pdbx_description
1 polymer ?
#
loop_
_entity_poly.entity_id
_entity_poly.type
_entity_poly.pdbx_seq_one_letter_code
_entity_poly.pdbx_strand_id
1 'polypeptide(L)'
;MNVSPLTSSDGVFRLHWEGPGEKASLQQSTRGDFTHLLTVYAGEDRAALISGKPDGVYRYRLLDASGQVVARATATVKHHSLSRAWMFFAVGLLVFLATAVLVVRGARADDEVKS
;
A
#
# COMPACT_ATOMS: atom_id res chain seq x y z
N MET A 1 -18.02 20.08 -5.64
CA MET A 1 -17.38 19.15 -4.68
C MET A 1 -15.94 18.92 -5.09
N ASN A 2 -14.97 19.11 -4.18
CA ASN A 2 -13.56 18.88 -4.46
C ASN A 2 -13.07 17.74 -3.56
N VAL A 3 -12.57 16.66 -4.15
CA VAL A 3 -11.97 15.56 -3.39
C VAL A 3 -10.47 15.76 -3.50
N SER A 4 -9.87 16.40 -2.50
CA SER A 4 -8.44 16.72 -2.50
C SER A 4 -7.61 15.43 -2.67
N PRO A 5 -6.50 15.47 -3.42
CA PRO A 5 -5.65 14.30 -3.58
C PRO A 5 -5.15 13.82 -2.21
N LEU A 6 -5.60 12.62 -1.82
CA LEU A 6 -5.17 11.97 -0.58
C LEU A 6 -3.89 11.18 -0.88
N THR A 7 -2.80 11.56 -0.23
CA THR A 7 -1.59 10.74 -0.15
C THR A 7 -1.64 9.99 1.16
N SER A 8 -1.61 8.66 1.10
CA SER A 8 -1.55 7.80 2.28
C SER A 8 -0.25 7.00 2.26
N SER A 9 0.47 7.06 3.37
CA SER A 9 1.73 6.35 3.60
C SER A 9 1.54 4.94 4.16
N ASP A 10 0.32 4.64 4.61
CA ASP A 10 -0.11 3.40 5.26
C ASP A 10 -1.12 2.60 4.43
N GLY A 11 -1.45 3.06 3.21
CA GLY A 11 -2.42 2.42 2.34
C GLY A 11 -3.88 2.54 2.81
N VAL A 12 -4.15 3.45 3.75
CA VAL A 12 -5.47 3.74 4.31
C VAL A 12 -5.85 5.19 4.08
N PHE A 13 -7.02 5.43 3.50
CA PHE A 13 -7.57 6.77 3.34
C PHE A 13 -9.10 6.76 3.37
N ARG A 14 -9.68 7.85 3.84
CA ARG A 14 -11.12 8.08 3.82
C ARG A 14 -11.47 9.04 2.69
N LEU A 15 -12.36 8.60 1.81
CA LEU A 15 -13.00 9.48 0.83
C LEU A 15 -14.32 9.94 1.43
N HIS A 16 -14.49 11.26 1.52
CA HIS A 16 -15.73 11.90 1.95
C HIS A 16 -16.33 12.67 0.77
N TRP A 17 -17.65 12.68 0.67
CA TRP A 17 -18.37 13.46 -0.32
C TRP A 17 -19.61 14.09 0.28
N GLU A 18 -19.96 15.26 -0.24
CA GLU A 18 -21.21 15.93 0.08
C GLU A 18 -22.19 15.69 -1.07
N GLY A 19 -23.48 15.65 -0.78
CA GLY A 19 -24.54 15.40 -1.77
C GLY A 19 -25.89 15.13 -1.11
N PRO A 20 -27.01 15.23 -1.87
CA PRO A 20 -28.33 14.82 -1.39
C PRO A 20 -28.25 13.36 -0.88
N GLY A 21 -29.00 13.02 0.17
CA GLY A 21 -28.93 11.73 0.87
C GLY A 21 -29.41 10.52 0.06
N GLU A 22 -29.25 10.55 -1.25
CA GLU A 22 -29.55 9.45 -2.15
C GLU A 22 -28.36 8.51 -2.24
N LYS A 23 -28.66 7.24 -2.55
CA LYS A 23 -27.66 6.19 -2.72
C LYS A 23 -26.56 6.64 -3.69
N ALA A 24 -25.32 6.56 -3.25
CA ALA A 24 -24.15 6.82 -4.07
C ALA A 24 -23.37 5.53 -4.30
N SER A 25 -22.72 5.41 -5.46
CA SER A 25 -21.77 4.33 -5.72
C SER A 25 -20.39 4.89 -6.04
N LEU A 26 -19.38 4.38 -5.33
CA LEU A 26 -17.99 4.74 -5.54
C LEU A 26 -17.33 3.65 -6.38
N GLN A 27 -16.79 4.05 -7.53
CA GLN A 27 -16.05 3.17 -8.41
C GLN A 27 -14.59 3.57 -8.46
N GLN A 28 -13.73 2.56 -8.46
CA GLN A 28 -12.28 2.70 -8.51
C GLN A 28 -11.75 2.18 -9.84
N SER A 29 -10.73 2.84 -10.38
CA SER A 29 -9.88 2.31 -11.43
C SER A 29 -8.40 2.53 -11.11
N THR A 30 -7.56 1.57 -11.49
CA THR A 30 -6.09 1.68 -11.47
C THR A 30 -5.53 2.18 -12.79
N ARG A 31 -6.36 2.21 -13.85
CA ARG A 31 -5.98 2.72 -15.17
C ARG A 31 -6.59 4.09 -15.42
N GLY A 32 -5.92 4.91 -16.24
CA GLY A 32 -6.38 6.27 -16.56
C GLY A 32 -7.62 6.31 -17.44
N ASP A 33 -7.88 5.22 -18.15
CA ASP A 33 -8.97 5.02 -19.11
C ASP A 33 -10.30 4.58 -18.48
N PHE A 34 -10.31 4.30 -17.16
CA PHE A 34 -11.45 3.73 -16.46
C PHE A 34 -12.00 2.44 -17.11
N THR A 35 -11.18 1.66 -17.82
CA THR A 35 -11.67 0.44 -18.51
C THR A 35 -11.86 -0.72 -17.53
N HIS A 36 -11.09 -0.74 -16.44
CA HIS A 36 -11.33 -1.62 -15.29
C HIS A 36 -11.88 -0.82 -14.12
N LEU A 37 -13.20 -0.90 -13.95
CA LEU A 37 -13.93 -0.26 -12.87
C LEU A 37 -14.38 -1.30 -11.85
N LEU A 38 -13.97 -1.11 -10.60
CA LEU A 38 -14.45 -1.90 -9.47
C LEU A 38 -15.31 -1.00 -8.60
N THR A 39 -16.56 -1.38 -8.36
CA THR A 39 -17.39 -0.71 -7.34
C THR A 39 -16.83 -1.08 -5.96
N VAL A 40 -16.32 -0.09 -5.25
CA VAL A 40 -15.70 -0.25 -3.92
C VAL A 40 -16.66 0.11 -2.80
N TYR A 41 -17.72 0.86 -3.10
CA TYR A 41 -18.77 1.21 -2.16
C TYR A 41 -20.08 1.47 -2.91
N ALA A 42 -21.21 1.09 -2.32
CA ALA A 42 -22.54 1.47 -2.78
C ALA A 42 -23.48 1.53 -1.57
N GLY A 43 -24.12 2.68 -1.34
CA GLY A 43 -24.95 2.89 -0.17
C GLY A 43 -25.29 4.36 0.06
N GLU A 44 -25.87 4.65 1.22
CA GLU A 44 -26.35 5.99 1.59
C GLU A 44 -25.31 6.79 2.40
N ASP A 45 -24.20 6.16 2.79
CA ASP A 45 -23.15 6.85 3.53
C ASP A 45 -22.44 7.88 2.64
N ARG A 46 -21.92 8.90 3.32
CA ARG A 46 -21.15 10.00 2.72
C ARG A 46 -19.65 9.80 2.79
N ALA A 47 -19.21 8.64 3.25
CA ALA A 47 -17.82 8.31 3.38
C ALA A 47 -17.56 6.83 3.13
N ALA A 48 -16.43 6.53 2.49
CA ALA A 48 -15.89 5.19 2.39
C ALA A 48 -14.46 5.16 2.93
N LEU A 49 -14.20 4.17 3.80
CA LEU A 49 -12.85 3.82 4.22
C LEU A 49 -12.24 2.88 3.18
N ILE A 50 -11.15 3.31 2.55
CA ILE A 50 -10.36 2.50 1.65
C ILE A 50 -9.09 2.09 2.39
N SER A 51 -8.80 0.80 2.43
CA SER A 51 -7.62 0.24 3.09
C SER A 51 -6.98 -0.87 2.26
N GLY A 52 -5.76 -1.28 2.64
CA GLY A 52 -5.07 -2.44 2.06
C GLY A 52 -4.66 -2.26 0.60
N LYS A 53 -4.46 -1.02 0.15
CA LYS A 53 -4.01 -0.76 -1.22
C LYS A 53 -2.50 -0.88 -1.34
N PRO A 54 -1.95 -1.60 -2.33
CA PRO A 54 -0.53 -1.54 -2.63
C PRO A 54 -0.12 -0.17 -3.19
N ASP A 55 1.18 0.02 -3.40
CA ASP A 55 1.72 1.25 -4.01
C ASP A 55 1.15 1.49 -5.41
N GLY A 56 0.71 2.72 -5.66
CA GLY A 56 0.17 3.10 -6.96
C GLY A 56 -0.75 4.31 -6.96
N VAL A 57 -1.21 4.66 -8.16
CA VAL A 57 -2.17 5.74 -8.39
C VAL A 57 -3.55 5.13 -8.62
N TYR A 58 -4.51 5.52 -7.79
CA TYR A 58 -5.89 5.08 -7.85
C TYR A 58 -6.79 6.25 -8.23
N ARG A 59 -7.68 6.01 -9.18
CA ARG A 59 -8.69 6.97 -9.62
C ARG A 59 -10.05 6.52 -9.13
N TYR A 60 -10.83 7.45 -8.63
CA TYR A 60 -12.17 7.21 -8.14
C TYR A 60 -13.17 8.08 -8.88
N ARG A 61 -14.36 7.52 -9.11
CA ARG A 61 -15.52 8.28 -9.55
C ARG A 61 -16.70 7.94 -8.64
N LEU A 62 -17.41 8.97 -8.23
CA LEU A 62 -18.64 8.86 -7.48
C LEU A 62 -19.80 8.97 -8.46
N LEU A 63 -20.73 8.03 -8.39
CA LEU A 63 -21.98 8.04 -9.14
C LEU A 63 -23.14 8.28 -8.18
N ASP A 64 -24.13 9.04 -8.62
CA ASP A 64 -25.40 9.18 -7.91
C ASP A 64 -26.33 7.97 -8.12
N ALA A 65 -27.54 8.04 -7.57
CA ALA A 65 -28.55 7.00 -7.68
C ALA A 65 -29.01 6.76 -9.14
N SER A 66 -28.85 7.75 -10.01
CA SER A 66 -29.14 7.65 -11.45
C SER A 66 -27.99 7.05 -12.27
N GLY A 67 -26.84 6.78 -11.63
CA GLY A 67 -25.64 6.29 -12.29
C GLY A 67 -24.83 7.38 -12.99
N GLN A 68 -25.13 8.66 -12.74
CA GLN A 68 -24.35 9.76 -13.29
C GLN A 68 -23.12 10.07 -12.45
N VAL A 69 -22.01 10.35 -13.11
CA VAL A 69 -20.74 10.69 -12.44
C VAL A 69 -20.84 12.10 -11.88
N VAL A 70 -20.92 12.21 -10.55
CA VAL A 70 -21.05 13.48 -9.83
C VAL A 70 -19.72 14.03 -9.33
N ALA A 71 -18.71 13.18 -9.11
CA ALA A 71 -17.39 13.61 -8.68
C ALA A 71 -16.28 12.64 -9.12
N ARG A 72 -15.05 13.14 -9.18
CA ARG A 72 -13.84 12.33 -9.42
C ARG A 72 -12.78 12.68 -8.38
N ALA A 73 -12.01 11.68 -7.96
CA ALA A 73 -10.88 11.83 -7.04
C ALA A 73 -9.68 11.03 -7.53
N THR A 74 -8.48 11.44 -7.14
CA THR A 74 -7.25 10.65 -7.36
C THR A 74 -6.55 10.48 -6.01
N ALA A 75 -6.23 9.24 -5.66
CA ALA A 75 -5.44 8.93 -4.47
C ALA A 75 -4.12 8.28 -4.90
N THR A 76 -3.03 8.63 -4.24
CA THR A 76 -1.72 8.00 -4.48
C THR A 76 -1.26 7.33 -3.20
N VAL A 77 -0.98 6.04 -3.29
CA VAL A 77 -0.48 5.23 -2.18
C VAL A 77 1.00 5.05 -2.37
N LYS A 78 1.78 5.43 -1.35
CA LYS A 78 3.24 5.33 -1.35
C LYS A 78 3.70 4.82 0.02
N HIS A 79 3.87 3.52 0.13
CA HIS A 79 4.49 2.87 1.26
C HIS A 79 5.95 3.28 1.29
N HIS A 80 6.43 3.70 2.46
CA HIS A 80 7.86 3.89 2.64
C HIS A 80 8.54 2.53 2.50
N SER A 81 9.44 2.43 1.52
CA SER A 81 10.06 1.18 1.08
C SER A 81 10.69 0.41 2.23
N LEU A 82 10.41 -0.90 2.27
CA LEU A 82 11.10 -1.92 3.06
C LEU A 82 12.64 -1.94 2.84
N SER A 83 13.17 -1.11 1.93
CA SER A 83 14.60 -0.95 1.66
C SER A 83 15.43 -0.72 2.93
N ARG A 84 14.90 0.02 3.92
CA ARG A 84 15.58 0.20 5.22
C ARG A 84 15.65 -1.11 6.03
N ALA A 85 14.59 -1.91 6.01
CA ALA A 85 14.56 -3.22 6.67
C ALA A 85 15.53 -4.21 6.01
N TRP A 86 15.61 -4.19 4.68
CA TRP A 86 16.57 -5.00 3.93
C TRP A 86 18.03 -4.64 4.24
N MET A 87 18.37 -3.36 4.49
CA MET A 87 19.70 -2.97 4.96
C MET A 87 20.03 -3.58 6.33
N PHE A 88 19.13 -3.45 7.31
CA PHE A 88 19.36 -4.03 8.62
C PHE A 88 19.49 -5.55 8.56
N PHE A 89 18.66 -6.21 7.75
CA PHE A 89 18.77 -7.64 7.50
C PHE A 89 20.12 -8.02 6.87
N ALA A 90 20.58 -7.28 5.85
CA ALA A 90 21.85 -7.54 5.19
C ALA A 90 23.05 -7.35 6.13
N VAL A 91 23.03 -6.30 6.96
CA VAL A 91 24.08 -6.08 7.98
C VAL A 91 24.07 -7.21 9.01
N GLY A 92 22.88 -7.61 9.50
CA GLY A 92 22.75 -8.74 10.41
C GLY A 92 23.26 -10.05 9.82
N LEU A 93 22.93 -10.33 8.55
CA LEU A 93 23.41 -11.49 7.81
C LEU A 93 24.94 -11.49 7.68
N LEU A 94 25.54 -10.34 7.39
CA LEU A 94 26.99 -10.21 7.27
C LEU A 94 27.70 -10.52 8.60
N VAL A 95 27.22 -9.95 9.71
CA VAL A 95 27.76 -10.22 11.06
C VAL A 95 27.59 -11.70 11.44
N PHE A 96 26.44 -12.28 11.12
CA PHE A 96 26.17 -13.70 11.35
C PHE A 96 27.15 -14.59 10.59
N LEU A 97 27.35 -14.34 9.29
CA LEU A 97 28.31 -15.09 8.47
C LEU A 97 29.75 -14.93 8.97
N ALA A 98 30.15 -13.72 9.38
CA ALA A 98 31.48 -13.48 9.94
C ALA A 98 31.70 -14.31 11.23
N THR A 99 30.70 -14.32 12.11
CA THR A 99 30.74 -15.13 13.34
C THR A 99 30.79 -16.62 13.03
N ALA A 100 29.96 -17.10 12.09
CA ALA A 100 29.94 -18.50 11.69
C ALA A 100 31.29 -18.94 11.10
N VAL A 101 31.90 -18.12 10.25
CA VAL A 101 33.23 -18.38 9.69
C VAL A 101 34.29 -18.44 10.78
N LEU A 102 34.25 -17.54 11.76
CA LEU A 102 35.18 -17.54 12.89
C LEU A 102 35.07 -18.84 13.70
N VAL A 103 33.84 -19.26 14.01
CA VAL A 103 33.58 -20.50 14.76
C VAL A 103 34.05 -21.72 13.99
N VAL A 104 33.70 -21.83 12.70
CA VAL A 104 34.11 -22.98 11.87
C VAL A 104 35.62 -23.03 11.68
N ARG A 105 36.28 -21.88 11.51
CA ARG A 105 37.74 -21.81 11.41
C ARG A 105 38.42 -22.14 12.73
N GLY A 106 37.92 -21.63 13.85
CA GLY A 106 38.43 -21.95 15.18
C GLY A 106 38.34 -23.46 15.47
N ALA A 107 37.16 -24.04 15.23
CA ALA A 107 36.93 -25.48 15.43
C ALA A 107 37.89 -26.36 14.59
N ARG A 108 38.21 -25.96 13.35
CA ARG A 108 39.15 -26.72 12.50
C ARG A 108 40.61 -26.55 12.89
N ALA A 109 41.00 -25.40 13.42
CA ALA A 109 42.38 -25.17 13.88
C ALA A 109 42.71 -26.01 15.13
N ASP A 110 41.73 -26.23 16.00
CA ASP A 110 41.89 -27.09 17.18
C ASP A 110 42.11 -28.57 16.81
N ASP A 111 41.55 -29.03 15.68
CA ASP A 111 41.73 -30.39 15.18
C ASP A 111 43.12 -30.64 14.58
N GLU A 112 43.74 -29.63 13.96
CA GLU A 112 45.05 -29.74 13.29
C GLU A 112 46.24 -29.72 14.28
N VAL A 113 46.10 -29.05 15.44
CA VAL A 113 47.13 -29.00 16.49
C VAL A 113 47.20 -30.30 17.32
N LYS A 114 46.17 -31.16 17.25
CA LYS A 114 46.04 -32.37 18.07
C LYS A 114 46.40 -33.67 17.35
N SER A 115 46.78 -33.60 16.07
CA SER A 115 47.23 -34.74 15.25
C SER A 115 48.74 -34.76 15.06
#